data_AF-A0A848KXW7-F1
#
_entry.id   AF-A0A848KXW7-F1
#
_cell.length_a   1.000
_cell.length_b   1.000
_cell.length_c   1.000
_cell.angle_alpha   90.00
_cell.angle_beta   90.00
_cell.angle_gamma   90.00
#
_symmetry.space_group_name_H-M   'P 1'
#
loop_
_entity.id
_entity.type
_entity.pdbx_description
1 polymer ?
#
loop_
_entity_poly.entity_id
_entity_poly.type
_entity_poly.pdbx_seq_one_letter_code
_entity_poly.pdbx_strand_id
1 'polypeptide(L)'
;MTQTSRRHLIVADVVAAEALEGWRPDEAETAALHALAAGDVSMTDYLAGCRARYRDPDDVRRPALARRRPYLIRGTTVLENNFRLCTHHALQAAEFAVTAGRLVQAHLRDEPVGTTVTDLHRHVFADVYAWAGEPRITGISKGGTVFAPVDEIAEALRRLHDDVDEAFTCADGYSTTALTYRLSRIYADYNMIHPFREGNGRTGTLLLTLIARTAGRRLDLSGVTRERWIYVARAAATGLDTRGDLAPLRAVICAALVDADVAGLHRITA
;
A
#
# COMPACT_ATOMS: atom_id res chain seq x y z
N MET A 1 -0.65 24.60 9.59
CA MET A 1 -0.33 24.29 8.18
C MET A 1 -1.42 24.84 7.25
N THR A 2 -1.09 25.41 6.08
CA THR A 2 -2.11 25.82 5.09
C THR A 2 -2.66 24.59 4.34
N GLN A 3 -3.84 24.70 3.70
CA GLN A 3 -4.41 23.60 2.92
C GLN A 3 -3.48 23.17 1.76
N THR A 4 -2.80 24.13 1.13
CA THR A 4 -1.80 23.88 0.08
C THR A 4 -0.58 23.13 0.64
N SER A 5 -0.05 23.57 1.78
CA SER A 5 1.06 22.89 2.45
C SER A 5 0.69 21.46 2.86
N ARG A 6 -0.55 21.23 3.33
CA ARG A 6 -1.05 19.88 3.67
C ARG A 6 -1.08 18.96 2.46
N ARG A 7 -1.55 19.45 1.32
CA ARG A 7 -1.62 18.69 0.07
C ARG A 7 -0.23 18.33 -0.47
N HIS A 8 0.72 19.26 -0.37
CA HIS A 8 2.11 18.99 -0.73
C HIS A 8 2.73 17.90 0.17
N LEU A 9 2.46 17.97 1.47
CA LEU A 9 2.92 16.96 2.42
C LEU A 9 2.36 15.57 2.10
N ILE A 10 1.06 15.48 1.76
CA ILE A 10 0.43 14.22 1.33
C ILE A 10 1.15 13.61 0.12
N VAL A 11 1.46 14.42 -0.89
CA VAL A 11 2.20 13.93 -2.07
C VAL A 11 3.59 13.43 -1.68
N ALA A 12 4.30 14.18 -0.83
CA ALA A 12 5.61 13.76 -0.33
C ALA A 12 5.55 12.43 0.47
N ASP A 13 4.52 12.25 1.32
CA ASP A 13 4.29 11.03 2.07
C ASP A 13 4.03 9.82 1.17
N VAL A 14 3.18 10.00 0.16
CA VAL A 14 2.90 8.94 -0.82
C VAL A 14 4.17 8.56 -1.57
N VAL A 15 4.94 9.55 -2.05
CA VAL A 15 6.20 9.27 -2.76
C VAL A 15 7.21 8.57 -1.85
N ALA A 16 7.32 8.97 -0.59
CA ALA A 16 8.19 8.31 0.39
C ALA A 16 7.77 6.86 0.67
N ALA A 17 6.47 6.60 0.82
CA ALA A 17 5.95 5.25 1.03
C ALA A 17 6.17 4.35 -0.21
N GLU A 18 5.87 4.86 -1.41
CA GLU A 18 6.08 4.14 -2.68
C GLU A 18 7.58 3.93 -2.97
N ALA A 19 8.46 4.80 -2.45
CA ALA A 19 9.91 4.64 -2.56
C ALA A 19 10.43 3.39 -1.86
N LEU A 20 9.72 2.89 -0.84
CA LEU A 20 9.99 1.59 -0.20
C LEU A 20 9.74 0.42 -1.17
N GLU A 21 8.81 0.58 -2.11
CA GLU A 21 8.55 -0.39 -3.18
C GLU A 21 9.45 -0.21 -4.41
N GLY A 22 10.28 0.85 -4.40
CA GLY A 22 11.29 1.11 -5.43
C GLY A 22 10.84 2.12 -6.48
N TRP A 23 9.68 2.76 -6.30
CA TRP A 23 9.26 3.82 -7.21
C TRP A 23 10.13 5.07 -7.04
N ARG A 24 10.45 5.73 -8.15
CA ARG A 24 11.10 7.03 -8.20
C ARG A 24 10.38 7.82 -9.28
N PRO A 25 9.37 8.64 -8.93
CA PRO A 25 8.62 9.37 -9.94
C PRO A 25 9.51 10.37 -10.66
N ASP A 26 9.24 10.59 -11.93
CA ASP A 26 9.81 11.72 -12.65
C ASP A 26 9.08 13.04 -12.32
N GLU A 27 9.56 14.15 -12.89
CA GLU A 27 8.98 15.48 -12.67
C GLU A 27 7.52 15.56 -13.14
N ALA A 28 7.18 14.91 -14.25
CA ALA A 28 5.82 14.93 -14.80
C ALA A 28 4.84 14.12 -13.94
N GLU A 29 5.26 12.96 -13.45
CA GLU A 29 4.50 12.13 -12.51
C GLU A 29 4.26 12.88 -11.20
N THR A 30 5.30 13.53 -10.67
CA THR A 30 5.22 14.34 -9.45
C THR A 30 4.27 15.52 -9.64
N ALA A 31 4.38 16.25 -10.75
CA ALA A 31 3.48 17.36 -11.07
C ALA A 31 2.01 16.91 -11.21
N ALA A 32 1.78 15.75 -11.83
CA ALA A 32 0.43 15.18 -11.96
C ALA A 32 -0.19 14.82 -10.60
N LEU A 33 0.61 14.29 -9.66
CA LEU A 33 0.14 14.04 -8.28
C LEU A 33 -0.22 15.34 -7.55
N HIS A 34 0.58 16.40 -7.70
CA HIS A 34 0.27 17.70 -7.12
C HIS A 34 -1.02 18.31 -7.69
N ALA A 35 -1.22 18.24 -9.00
CA ALA A 35 -2.44 18.70 -9.66
C ALA A 35 -3.68 17.91 -9.17
N LEU A 36 -3.55 16.59 -9.03
CA LEU A 36 -4.60 15.73 -8.46
C LEU A 36 -4.88 16.12 -7.00
N ALA A 37 -3.84 16.34 -6.19
CA ALA A 37 -4.00 16.71 -4.77
C ALA A 37 -4.62 18.10 -4.59
N ALA A 38 -4.33 19.03 -5.50
CA ALA A 38 -4.91 20.36 -5.55
C ALA A 38 -6.40 20.35 -5.97
N GLY A 39 -6.83 19.30 -6.68
CA GLY A 39 -8.15 19.21 -7.30
C GLY A 39 -8.21 19.88 -8.67
N ASP A 40 -7.06 20.23 -9.25
CA ASP A 40 -6.95 20.83 -10.59
C ASP A 40 -7.24 19.80 -11.69
N VAL A 41 -7.02 18.52 -11.39
CA VAL A 41 -7.30 17.37 -12.26
C VAL A 41 -8.15 16.37 -11.50
N SER A 42 -9.24 15.89 -12.12
CA SER A 42 -10.08 14.86 -11.53
C SER A 42 -9.36 13.50 -11.52
N MET A 43 -9.76 12.57 -10.64
CA MET A 43 -9.20 11.20 -10.67
C MET A 43 -9.42 10.53 -12.04
N THR A 44 -10.56 10.78 -12.68
CA THR A 44 -10.87 10.25 -14.01
C THR A 44 -9.87 10.75 -15.06
N ASP A 45 -9.58 12.05 -15.05
CA ASP A 45 -8.64 12.67 -15.99
C ASP A 45 -7.20 12.25 -15.70
N TYR A 46 -6.84 12.11 -14.43
CA TYR A 46 -5.55 11.57 -14.00
C TYR A 46 -5.33 10.15 -14.56
N LEU A 47 -6.31 9.26 -14.39
CA LEU A 47 -6.27 7.89 -14.92
C LEU A 47 -6.25 7.86 -16.45
N ALA A 48 -6.97 8.76 -17.12
CA ALA A 48 -6.90 8.91 -18.57
C ALA A 48 -5.48 9.32 -19.03
N GLY A 49 -4.82 10.23 -18.30
CA GLY A 49 -3.42 10.59 -18.50
C GLY A 49 -2.48 9.41 -18.36
N CYS A 50 -2.63 8.59 -17.30
CA CYS A 50 -1.86 7.36 -17.14
C CYS A 50 -2.06 6.40 -18.33
N ARG A 51 -3.31 6.19 -18.77
CA ARG A 51 -3.62 5.31 -19.92
C ARG A 51 -3.02 5.84 -21.23
N ALA A 52 -2.95 7.16 -21.39
CA ALA A 52 -2.33 7.75 -22.56
C ALA A 52 -0.80 7.58 -22.55
N ARG A 53 -0.18 7.74 -21.38
CA ARG A 53 1.28 7.73 -21.17
C ARG A 53 1.90 6.34 -21.24
N TYR A 54 1.36 5.36 -20.51
CA TYR A 54 1.99 4.04 -20.42
C TYR A 54 1.43 3.10 -21.47
N ARG A 55 2.29 2.66 -22.38
CA ARG A 55 1.97 1.75 -23.48
C ARG A 55 3.09 0.72 -23.62
N ASP A 56 2.73 -0.45 -24.15
CA ASP A 56 3.73 -1.41 -24.60
C ASP A 56 4.45 -0.88 -25.86
N PRO A 57 5.67 -1.37 -26.14
CA PRO A 57 6.27 -1.28 -27.46
C PRO A 57 5.39 -1.90 -28.55
N ASP A 58 5.51 -1.41 -29.79
CA ASP A 58 4.66 -1.81 -30.92
C ASP A 58 4.81 -3.29 -31.32
N ASP A 59 5.90 -3.96 -30.91
CA ASP A 59 6.31 -5.29 -31.38
C ASP A 59 6.03 -6.44 -30.39
N VAL A 60 5.24 -6.21 -29.33
CA VAL A 60 4.97 -7.24 -28.31
C VAL A 60 4.12 -8.39 -28.86
N ARG A 61 4.77 -9.55 -29.07
CA ARG A 61 4.12 -10.79 -29.53
C ARG A 61 3.46 -11.56 -28.40
N ARG A 62 2.28 -12.14 -28.66
CA ARG A 62 1.54 -12.99 -27.71
C ARG A 62 1.51 -14.45 -28.18
N PRO A 63 1.99 -15.42 -27.37
CA PRO A 63 1.91 -16.82 -27.76
C PRO A 63 0.46 -17.35 -27.66
N ALA A 64 -0.17 -17.62 -28.80
CA ALA A 64 -1.58 -18.03 -28.86
C ALA A 64 -1.88 -19.39 -28.21
N LEU A 65 -0.89 -20.29 -28.18
CA LEU A 65 -1.05 -21.69 -27.73
C LEU A 65 -0.54 -21.94 -26.30
N ALA A 66 -0.11 -20.92 -25.57
CA ALA A 66 0.44 -21.13 -24.24
C ALA A 66 -0.61 -21.60 -23.21
N ARG A 67 -0.16 -22.30 -22.17
CA ARG A 67 -1.03 -22.71 -21.05
C ARG A 67 -1.48 -21.50 -20.23
N ARG A 68 -2.74 -21.49 -19.79
CA ARG A 68 -3.25 -20.49 -18.83
C ARG A 68 -2.66 -20.76 -17.44
N ARG A 69 -2.22 -19.69 -16.77
CA ARG A 69 -1.76 -19.70 -15.38
C ARG A 69 -2.53 -18.60 -14.63
N PRO A 70 -2.97 -18.82 -13.39
CA PRO A 70 -3.68 -17.80 -12.61
C PRO A 70 -2.89 -16.49 -12.57
N TYR A 71 -3.62 -15.37 -12.65
CA TYR A 71 -3.12 -14.00 -12.62
C TYR A 71 -2.24 -13.55 -13.79
N LEU A 72 -1.80 -14.43 -14.69
CA LEU A 72 -0.83 -14.08 -15.74
C LEU A 72 -1.49 -14.00 -17.11
N ILE A 73 -1.08 -13.00 -17.90
CA ILE A 73 -1.43 -12.94 -19.31
C ILE A 73 -0.95 -14.23 -19.96
N ARG A 74 -1.84 -14.85 -20.73
CA ARG A 74 -1.58 -16.14 -21.38
C ARG A 74 -0.26 -16.11 -22.15
N GLY A 75 0.65 -17.01 -21.78
CA GLY A 75 1.95 -17.15 -22.44
C GLY A 75 3.01 -16.15 -22.02
N THR A 76 2.76 -15.34 -21.00
CA THR A 76 3.76 -14.43 -20.44
C THR A 76 3.92 -14.66 -18.94
N THR A 77 4.83 -13.89 -18.33
CA THR A 77 4.99 -13.80 -16.88
C THR A 77 4.42 -12.49 -16.31
N VAL A 78 3.76 -11.70 -17.15
CA VAL A 78 3.16 -10.40 -16.78
C VAL A 78 1.76 -10.62 -16.23
N LEU A 79 1.40 -9.89 -15.17
CA LEU A 79 0.09 -10.00 -14.55
C LEU A 79 -1.02 -9.51 -15.51
N GLU A 80 -2.16 -10.19 -15.53
CA GLU A 80 -3.37 -9.70 -16.19
C GLU A 80 -3.79 -8.38 -15.55
N ASN A 81 -3.99 -7.36 -16.38
CA ASN A 81 -4.22 -5.99 -15.93
C ASN A 81 -5.21 -5.26 -16.85
N ASN A 82 -5.87 -4.25 -16.28
CA ASN A 82 -6.90 -3.43 -16.91
C ASN A 82 -6.34 -2.41 -17.91
N PHE A 83 -5.02 -2.28 -18.01
CA PHE A 83 -4.33 -1.45 -19.00
C PHE A 83 -3.95 -2.25 -20.27
N ARG A 84 -4.15 -3.57 -20.25
CA ARG A 84 -3.78 -4.50 -21.34
C ARG A 84 -2.28 -4.49 -21.68
N LEU A 85 -1.44 -4.06 -20.72
CA LEU A 85 0.01 -4.01 -20.85
C LEU A 85 0.60 -5.42 -20.73
N CYS A 86 1.60 -5.73 -21.55
CA CYS A 86 2.14 -7.06 -21.78
C CYS A 86 3.64 -7.16 -21.47
N THR A 87 4.27 -6.04 -21.11
CA THR A 87 5.65 -5.99 -20.64
C THR A 87 5.69 -5.67 -19.14
N HIS A 88 6.67 -6.25 -18.43
CA HIS A 88 6.87 -5.98 -17.00
C HIS A 88 7.14 -4.51 -16.74
N HIS A 89 8.01 -3.90 -17.56
CA HIS A 89 8.40 -2.50 -17.41
C HIS A 89 7.19 -1.56 -17.56
N ALA A 90 6.39 -1.70 -18.63
CA ALA A 90 5.23 -0.83 -18.83
C ALA A 90 4.19 -1.04 -17.72
N LEU A 91 3.90 -2.28 -17.34
CA LEU A 91 2.97 -2.57 -16.26
C LEU A 91 3.44 -1.98 -14.92
N GLN A 92 4.71 -2.15 -14.56
CA GLN A 92 5.26 -1.63 -13.31
C GLN A 92 5.17 -0.09 -13.26
N ALA A 93 5.53 0.60 -14.34
CA ALA A 93 5.44 2.05 -14.41
C ALA A 93 3.99 2.55 -14.31
N ALA A 94 3.06 1.91 -15.05
CA ALA A 94 1.65 2.25 -14.98
C ALA A 94 1.04 1.98 -13.60
N GLU A 95 1.37 0.84 -13.01
CA GLU A 95 0.90 0.44 -11.68
C GLU A 95 1.33 1.48 -10.64
N PHE A 96 2.61 1.85 -10.57
CA PHE A 96 3.07 2.84 -9.60
C PHE A 96 2.36 4.19 -9.72
N ALA A 97 2.23 4.73 -10.94
CA ALA A 97 1.56 6.01 -11.14
C ALA A 97 0.09 5.94 -10.71
N VAL A 98 -0.62 4.89 -11.11
CA VAL A 98 -2.05 4.71 -10.77
C VAL A 98 -2.23 4.52 -9.27
N THR A 99 -1.41 3.69 -8.62
CA THR A 99 -1.51 3.43 -7.18
C THR A 99 -1.16 4.68 -6.38
N ALA A 100 -0.15 5.45 -6.80
CA ALA A 100 0.19 6.72 -6.16
C ALA A 100 -0.97 7.73 -6.20
N GLY A 101 -1.67 7.85 -7.33
CA GLY A 101 -2.88 8.69 -7.41
C GLY A 101 -3.97 8.24 -6.42
N ARG A 102 -4.23 6.94 -6.33
CA ARG A 102 -5.21 6.38 -5.38
C ARG A 102 -4.80 6.55 -3.92
N LEU A 103 -3.51 6.44 -3.62
CA LEU A 103 -2.97 6.71 -2.28
C LEU A 103 -3.16 8.19 -1.90
N VAL A 104 -2.84 9.14 -2.81
CA VAL A 104 -3.14 10.57 -2.60
C VAL A 104 -4.62 10.77 -2.30
N GLN A 105 -5.51 10.15 -3.08
CA GLN A 105 -6.95 10.22 -2.84
C GLN A 105 -7.35 9.66 -1.47
N ALA A 106 -6.73 8.56 -1.01
CA ALA A 106 -6.99 7.99 0.30
C ALA A 106 -6.58 8.95 1.44
N HIS A 107 -5.42 9.60 1.31
CA HIS A 107 -4.93 10.55 2.32
C HIS A 107 -5.73 11.86 2.37
N LEU A 108 -6.36 12.26 1.27
CA LEU A 108 -7.20 13.47 1.22
C LEU A 108 -8.56 13.30 1.88
N ARG A 109 -9.04 12.06 2.05
CA ARG A 109 -10.32 11.78 2.71
C ARG A 109 -10.18 11.84 4.22
N ASP A 110 -11.20 12.43 4.86
CA ASP A 110 -11.31 12.46 6.32
C ASP A 110 -11.64 11.05 6.85
N GLU A 111 -12.64 10.41 6.27
CA GLU A 111 -12.98 9.02 6.57
C GLU A 111 -12.04 8.02 5.82
N PRO A 112 -11.68 6.89 6.45
CA PRO A 112 -10.94 5.83 5.79
C PRO A 112 -11.62 5.36 4.49
N VAL A 113 -10.81 5.02 3.47
CA VAL A 113 -11.29 4.43 2.21
C VAL A 113 -11.79 2.99 2.36
N GLY A 114 -11.62 2.42 3.54
CA GLY A 114 -12.04 1.08 3.92
C GLY A 114 -11.57 0.77 5.34
N THR A 115 -12.22 -0.20 5.98
CA THR A 115 -11.86 -0.68 7.33
C THR A 115 -11.15 -2.03 7.28
N THR A 116 -11.22 -2.74 6.15
CA THR A 116 -10.52 -4.01 5.93
C THR A 116 -9.33 -3.84 5.00
N VAL A 117 -8.32 -4.71 5.12
CA VAL A 117 -7.19 -4.74 4.16
C VAL A 117 -7.64 -5.06 2.73
N THR A 118 -8.76 -5.78 2.58
CA THR A 118 -9.37 -6.07 1.28
C THR A 118 -9.95 -4.80 0.64
N ASP A 119 -10.60 -3.93 1.41
CA ASP A 119 -11.12 -2.65 0.92
C ASP A 119 -9.98 -1.69 0.56
N LEU A 120 -8.95 -1.63 1.42
CA LEU A 120 -7.76 -0.82 1.15
C LEU A 120 -7.06 -1.26 -0.14
N HIS A 121 -6.86 -2.56 -0.32
CA HIS A 121 -6.28 -3.10 -1.53
C HIS A 121 -7.17 -2.84 -2.76
N ARG A 122 -8.49 -2.98 -2.62
CA ARG A 122 -9.44 -2.68 -3.70
C ARG A 122 -9.33 -1.22 -4.11
N HIS A 123 -9.35 -0.28 -3.16
CA HIS A 123 -9.23 1.16 -3.43
C HIS A 123 -7.95 1.50 -4.19
N VAL A 124 -6.82 0.91 -3.79
CA VAL A 124 -5.51 1.23 -4.40
C VAL A 124 -5.32 0.59 -5.77
N PHE A 125 -5.81 -0.64 -5.97
CA PHE A 125 -5.43 -1.46 -7.14
C PHE A 125 -6.55 -1.71 -8.16
N ALA A 126 -7.81 -1.33 -7.91
CA ALA A 126 -8.93 -1.67 -8.81
C ALA A 126 -8.78 -1.14 -10.24
N ASP A 127 -8.09 -0.02 -10.45
CA ASP A 127 -7.83 0.49 -11.80
C ASP A 127 -6.78 -0.32 -12.56
N VAL A 128 -5.90 -1.05 -11.86
CA VAL A 128 -4.83 -1.86 -12.44
C VAL A 128 -5.26 -3.32 -12.57
N TYR A 129 -5.88 -3.89 -11.55
CA TYR A 129 -6.17 -5.32 -11.45
C TYR A 129 -7.65 -5.61 -11.20
N ALA A 130 -8.24 -6.49 -12.01
CA ALA A 130 -9.62 -6.94 -11.83
C ALA A 130 -9.84 -7.73 -10.53
N TRP A 131 -8.78 -8.31 -9.95
CA TRP A 131 -8.82 -9.06 -8.69
C TRP A 131 -8.51 -8.19 -7.47
N ALA A 132 -8.49 -6.86 -7.59
CA ALA A 132 -8.17 -5.99 -6.48
C ALA A 132 -9.14 -6.16 -5.29
N GLY A 133 -8.59 -6.47 -4.13
CA GLY A 133 -9.33 -6.76 -2.90
C GLY A 133 -9.63 -8.24 -2.71
N GLU A 134 -9.32 -9.09 -3.69
CA GLU A 134 -9.53 -10.53 -3.59
C GLU A 134 -8.27 -11.23 -3.06
N PRO A 135 -8.37 -12.06 -2.02
CA PRO A 135 -7.26 -12.87 -1.54
C PRO A 135 -6.68 -13.78 -2.63
N ARG A 136 -5.38 -14.06 -2.53
CA ARG A 136 -4.67 -14.87 -3.51
C ARG A 136 -5.10 -16.33 -3.46
N ILE A 137 -5.13 -16.96 -4.63
CA ILE A 137 -5.47 -18.40 -4.79
C ILE A 137 -4.24 -19.28 -5.03
N THR A 138 -3.04 -18.71 -4.99
CA THR A 138 -1.77 -19.43 -5.21
C THR A 138 -0.80 -19.17 -4.07
N GLY A 139 0.00 -20.18 -3.73
CA GLY A 139 1.15 -20.01 -2.84
C GLY A 139 2.19 -19.07 -3.43
N ILE A 140 2.83 -18.26 -2.59
CA ILE A 140 3.88 -17.31 -2.97
C ILE A 140 4.98 -17.28 -1.92
N SER A 141 6.19 -16.91 -2.35
CA SER A 141 7.34 -16.66 -1.48
C SER A 141 8.13 -15.46 -2.02
N LYS A 142 8.83 -14.76 -1.14
CA LYS A 142 9.69 -13.62 -1.50
C LYS A 142 10.93 -13.62 -0.63
N GLY A 143 12.11 -13.57 -1.27
CA GLY A 143 13.40 -13.49 -0.56
C GLY A 143 13.65 -14.66 0.42
N GLY A 144 13.15 -15.85 0.11
CA GLY A 144 13.28 -17.04 0.97
C GLY A 144 12.19 -17.17 2.05
N THR A 145 11.33 -16.17 2.24
CA THR A 145 10.17 -16.26 3.14
C THR A 145 8.98 -16.85 2.39
N VAL A 146 8.44 -17.96 2.89
CA VAL A 146 7.16 -18.53 2.44
C VAL A 146 6.05 -17.89 3.26
N PHE A 147 5.04 -17.37 2.59
CA PHE A 147 3.88 -16.74 3.24
C PHE A 147 2.79 -17.77 3.57
N ALA A 148 1.73 -17.33 4.25
CA ALA A 148 0.63 -18.20 4.70
C ALA A 148 0.13 -19.21 3.62
N PRO A 149 -0.20 -20.46 4.00
CA PRO A 149 -0.96 -21.35 3.13
C PRO A 149 -2.28 -20.71 2.68
N VAL A 150 -2.70 -20.97 1.44
CA VAL A 150 -3.88 -20.30 0.84
C VAL A 150 -5.17 -20.59 1.62
N ASP A 151 -5.29 -21.81 2.13
CA ASP A 151 -6.41 -22.30 2.94
C ASP A 151 -6.48 -21.67 4.34
N GLU A 152 -5.38 -21.08 4.83
CA GLU A 152 -5.33 -20.40 6.13
C GLU A 152 -5.60 -18.88 6.03
N ILE A 153 -5.54 -18.30 4.83
CA ILE A 153 -5.64 -16.83 4.63
C ILE A 153 -6.94 -16.27 5.19
N ALA A 154 -8.08 -16.94 4.95
CA ALA A 154 -9.39 -16.42 5.36
C ALA A 154 -9.50 -16.25 6.88
N GLU A 155 -9.10 -17.27 7.63
CA GLU A 155 -9.15 -17.25 9.09
C GLU A 155 -8.06 -16.33 9.68
N ALA A 156 -6.88 -16.25 9.06
CA ALA A 156 -5.84 -15.31 9.48
C ALA A 156 -6.26 -13.84 9.24
N LEU A 157 -6.95 -13.54 8.13
CA LEU A 157 -7.50 -12.22 7.87
C LEU A 157 -8.60 -11.84 8.86
N ARG A 158 -9.45 -12.80 9.27
CA ARG A 158 -10.48 -12.55 10.29
C ARG A 158 -9.85 -12.07 11.60
N ARG A 159 -8.80 -12.77 12.09
CA ARG A 159 -8.06 -12.34 13.29
C ARG A 159 -7.38 -10.99 13.12
N LEU A 160 -6.75 -10.76 11.97
CA LEU A 160 -6.13 -9.46 11.67
C LEU A 160 -7.17 -8.33 11.68
N HIS A 161 -8.37 -8.57 11.17
CA HIS A 161 -9.44 -7.57 11.16
C HIS A 161 -9.86 -7.19 12.57
N ASP A 162 -10.00 -8.16 13.48
CA ASP A 162 -10.29 -7.91 14.91
C ASP A 162 -9.23 -6.97 15.53
N ASP A 163 -7.94 -7.22 15.26
CA ASP A 163 -6.83 -6.37 15.75
C ASP A 163 -6.82 -4.97 15.11
N VAL A 164 -7.16 -4.87 13.83
CA VAL A 164 -7.23 -3.60 13.09
C VAL A 164 -8.39 -2.74 13.58
N ASP A 165 -9.56 -3.33 13.80
CA ASP A 165 -10.75 -2.63 14.30
C ASP A 165 -10.54 -2.10 15.71
N GLU A 166 -9.90 -2.90 16.58
CA GLU A 166 -9.50 -2.45 17.91
C GLU A 166 -8.51 -1.27 17.82
N ALA A 167 -7.53 -1.35 16.92
CA ALA A 167 -6.54 -0.28 16.74
C ALA A 167 -7.15 1.02 16.21
N PHE A 168 -8.15 0.96 15.34
CA PHE A 168 -8.90 2.15 14.91
C PHE A 168 -9.75 2.73 16.04
N THR A 169 -10.39 1.88 16.84
CA THR A 169 -11.29 2.29 17.92
C THR A 169 -10.55 2.92 19.11
N CYS A 170 -9.38 2.38 19.45
CA CYS A 170 -8.59 2.80 20.62
C CYS A 170 -7.48 3.81 20.28
N ALA A 171 -7.44 4.32 19.04
CA ALA A 171 -6.29 5.01 18.49
C ALA A 171 -5.88 6.26 19.29
N ASP A 172 -6.86 7.05 19.74
CA ASP A 172 -6.69 8.31 20.48
C ASP A 172 -6.16 8.13 21.90
N GLY A 173 -6.28 6.93 22.46
CA GLY A 173 -5.80 6.57 23.80
C GLY A 173 -4.37 6.05 23.86
N TYR A 174 -3.69 5.84 22.72
CA TYR A 174 -2.36 5.25 22.72
C TYR A 174 -1.24 6.24 23.02
N SER A 175 -0.37 5.87 23.97
CA SER A 175 0.97 6.48 24.05
C SER A 175 1.79 6.15 22.79
N THR A 176 2.82 6.93 22.49
CA THR A 176 3.74 6.64 21.36
C THR A 176 4.26 5.20 21.39
N THR A 177 4.61 4.69 22.57
CA THR A 177 5.10 3.32 22.75
C THR A 177 4.00 2.29 22.46
N ALA A 178 2.77 2.51 22.95
CA ALA A 178 1.65 1.61 22.72
C ALA A 178 1.26 1.57 21.22
N LEU A 179 1.15 2.74 20.59
CA LEU A 179 0.85 2.85 19.15
C LEU A 179 1.93 2.16 18.32
N THR A 180 3.21 2.44 18.61
CA THR A 180 4.34 1.79 17.92
C THR A 180 4.24 0.27 17.99
N TYR A 181 3.97 -0.26 19.19
CA TYR A 181 3.84 -1.71 19.40
C TYR A 181 2.66 -2.27 18.57
N ARG A 182 1.50 -1.62 18.63
CA ARG A 182 0.30 -2.03 17.89
C ARG A 182 0.51 -2.04 16.38
N LEU A 183 1.01 -0.94 15.81
CA LEU A 183 1.31 -0.87 14.37
C LEU A 183 2.31 -1.95 13.96
N SER A 184 3.36 -2.17 14.75
CA SER A 184 4.38 -3.19 14.43
C SER A 184 3.81 -4.61 14.44
N ARG A 185 2.91 -4.92 15.38
CA ARG A 185 2.24 -6.23 15.45
C ARG A 185 1.31 -6.44 14.26
N ILE A 186 0.43 -5.48 14.01
CA ILE A 186 -0.51 -5.52 12.87
C ILE A 186 0.24 -5.69 11.55
N TYR A 187 1.32 -4.92 11.33
CA TYR A 187 2.10 -5.04 10.10
C TYR A 187 2.84 -6.37 9.98
N ALA A 188 3.41 -6.89 11.06
CA ALA A 188 4.09 -8.17 11.04
C ALA A 188 3.12 -9.31 10.69
N ASP A 189 1.95 -9.33 11.33
CA ASP A 189 0.93 -10.35 11.11
C ASP A 189 0.36 -10.23 9.67
N TYR A 190 0.00 -9.02 9.24
CA TYR A 190 -0.43 -8.75 7.85
C TYR A 190 0.61 -9.17 6.79
N ASN A 191 1.88 -8.79 7.00
CA ASN A 191 2.96 -9.09 6.05
C ASN A 191 3.23 -10.60 5.93
N MET A 192 3.02 -11.36 7.01
CA MET A 192 3.12 -12.83 7.01
C MET A 192 1.94 -13.51 6.32
N ILE A 193 0.72 -12.99 6.51
CA ILE A 193 -0.46 -13.47 5.78
C ILE A 193 -0.25 -13.26 4.27
N HIS A 194 0.26 -12.09 3.89
CA HIS A 194 0.52 -11.69 2.51
C HIS A 194 -0.69 -12.01 1.61
N PRO A 195 -1.87 -11.45 1.93
CA PRO A 195 -3.15 -11.97 1.45
C PRO A 195 -3.36 -11.79 -0.06
N PHE A 196 -2.67 -10.88 -0.72
CA PHE A 196 -2.92 -10.55 -2.14
C PHE A 196 -1.86 -11.10 -3.06
N ARG A 197 -2.17 -11.19 -4.37
CA ARG A 197 -1.21 -11.65 -5.38
C ARG A 197 -0.05 -10.65 -5.56
N GLU A 198 -0.35 -9.36 -5.58
CA GLU A 198 0.61 -8.26 -5.68
C GLU A 198 0.04 -7.07 -4.89
N GLY A 199 0.87 -6.10 -4.48
CA GLY A 199 0.39 -4.89 -3.80
C GLY A 199 0.31 -4.97 -2.28
N ASN A 200 0.82 -6.05 -1.67
CA ASN A 200 0.79 -6.26 -0.23
C ASN A 200 1.51 -5.15 0.55
N GLY A 201 2.72 -4.76 0.14
CA GLY A 201 3.49 -3.74 0.85
C GLY A 201 2.80 -2.37 0.91
N ARG A 202 2.26 -1.89 -0.22
CA ARG A 202 1.53 -0.61 -0.33
C ARG A 202 0.23 -0.59 0.46
N THR A 203 -0.50 -1.70 0.45
CA THR A 203 -1.69 -1.85 1.28
C THR A 203 -1.32 -1.83 2.77
N GLY A 204 -0.20 -2.47 3.14
CA GLY A 204 0.30 -2.49 4.52
C GLY A 204 0.76 -1.13 5.01
N THR A 205 1.52 -0.37 4.21
CA THR A 205 1.93 0.99 4.57
C THR A 205 0.74 1.94 4.65
N LEU A 206 -0.24 1.83 3.74
CA LEU A 206 -1.49 2.60 3.82
C LEU A 206 -2.25 2.28 5.13
N LEU A 207 -2.41 1.00 5.47
CA LEU A 207 -3.06 0.57 6.71
C LEU A 207 -2.41 1.22 7.93
N LEU A 208 -1.08 1.15 8.03
CA LEU A 208 -0.35 1.75 9.14
C LEU A 208 -0.55 3.27 9.23
N THR A 209 -0.49 3.96 8.09
CA THR A 209 -0.66 5.40 8.05
C THR A 209 -2.07 5.82 8.44
N LEU A 210 -3.10 5.06 8.04
CA LEU A 210 -4.49 5.36 8.42
C LEU A 210 -4.72 5.16 9.93
N ILE A 211 -4.19 4.10 10.54
CA ILE A 211 -4.29 3.89 12.00
C ILE A 211 -3.48 4.96 12.76
N ALA A 212 -2.28 5.31 12.29
CA ALA A 212 -1.50 6.38 12.91
C ALA A 212 -2.27 7.71 12.88
N ARG A 213 -2.96 8.00 11.76
CA ARG A 213 -3.75 9.21 11.57
C ARG A 213 -4.93 9.29 12.55
N THR A 214 -5.63 8.19 12.80
CA THR A 214 -6.72 8.18 13.81
C THR A 214 -6.20 8.39 15.23
N ALA A 215 -4.92 8.08 15.49
CA ALA A 215 -4.23 8.40 16.74
C ALA A 215 -3.67 9.85 16.80
N GLY A 216 -3.99 10.71 15.82
CA GLY A 216 -3.42 12.07 15.75
C GLY A 216 -1.93 12.11 15.40
N ARG A 217 -1.40 11.03 14.81
CA ARG A 217 0.01 10.89 14.40
C ARG A 217 0.14 10.82 12.89
N ARG A 218 1.33 11.14 12.39
CA ARG A 218 1.73 10.93 10.99
C ARG A 218 2.86 9.92 10.96
N LEU A 219 2.81 9.00 10.01
CA LEU A 219 3.88 8.04 9.74
C LEU A 219 4.78 8.59 8.63
N ASP A 220 5.85 9.27 9.01
CA ASP A 220 6.81 9.87 8.07
C ASP A 220 7.88 8.84 7.67
N LEU A 221 7.73 8.30 6.46
CA LEU A 221 8.63 7.28 5.91
C LEU A 221 9.77 7.86 5.06
N SER A 222 9.90 9.20 4.96
CA SER A 222 10.91 9.85 4.10
C SER A 222 12.35 9.52 4.49
N GLY A 223 12.61 9.22 5.76
CA GLY A 223 13.91 8.81 6.27
C GLY A 223 14.18 7.30 6.23
N VAL A 224 13.23 6.48 5.75
CA VAL A 224 13.34 5.02 5.76
C VAL A 224 13.77 4.52 4.39
N THR A 225 14.91 3.81 4.31
CA THR A 225 15.35 3.20 3.05
C THR A 225 14.60 1.91 2.75
N ARG A 226 14.47 1.57 1.47
CA ARG A 226 13.88 0.30 1.01
C ARG A 226 14.58 -0.91 1.63
N GLU A 227 15.91 -0.89 1.67
CA GLU A 227 16.72 -1.99 2.21
C GLU A 227 16.44 -2.17 3.70
N ARG A 228 16.35 -1.05 4.44
CA ARG A 228 16.02 -1.07 5.87
C ARG A 228 14.62 -1.60 6.11
N TRP A 229 13.64 -1.14 5.33
CA TRP A 229 12.25 -1.61 5.44
C TRP A 229 12.11 -3.11 5.16
N ILE A 230 12.72 -3.59 4.07
CA ILE A 230 12.73 -5.03 3.73
C ILE A 230 13.41 -5.83 4.84
N TYR A 231 14.53 -5.36 5.38
CA TYR A 231 15.24 -6.04 6.47
C TYR A 231 14.35 -6.18 7.72
N VAL A 232 13.74 -5.09 8.20
CA VAL A 232 12.93 -5.14 9.43
C VAL A 232 11.62 -5.90 9.23
N ALA A 233 11.00 -5.80 8.04
CA ALA A 233 9.81 -6.57 7.71
C ALA A 233 10.09 -8.08 7.68
N ARG A 234 11.26 -8.49 7.19
CA ARG A 234 11.71 -9.89 7.23
C ARG A 234 12.07 -10.36 8.64
N ALA A 235 12.72 -9.53 9.45
CA ALA A 235 13.06 -9.87 10.83
C ALA A 235 11.81 -10.11 11.70
N ALA A 236 10.75 -9.32 11.47
CA ALA A 236 9.47 -9.47 12.17
C ALA A 236 8.66 -10.71 11.69
N ALA A 237 9.00 -11.24 10.51
CA ALA A 237 8.28 -12.28 9.79
C ALA A 237 8.92 -13.67 10.02
N THR A 238 8.38 -14.49 10.94
CA THR A 238 8.88 -15.87 11.15
C THR A 238 7.80 -16.94 11.13
N GLY A 239 6.80 -16.86 10.26
CA GLY A 239 5.71 -17.87 10.18
C GLY A 239 4.44 -17.41 10.90
N LEU A 240 3.31 -18.10 10.72
CA LEU A 240 2.05 -17.73 11.37
C LEU A 240 2.04 -18.06 12.88
N ASP A 241 2.71 -19.15 13.28
CA ASP A 241 2.73 -19.63 14.66
C ASP A 241 3.98 -19.21 15.46
N THR A 242 4.96 -18.62 14.78
CA THR A 242 6.24 -18.21 15.36
C THR A 242 6.45 -16.72 15.23
N ARG A 243 6.79 -16.06 16.35
CA ARG A 243 6.98 -14.61 16.41
C ARG A 243 8.41 -14.25 16.04
N GLY A 244 8.56 -13.36 15.05
CA GLY A 244 9.87 -12.84 14.66
C GLY A 244 10.39 -11.82 15.67
N ASP A 245 11.60 -11.33 15.41
CA ASP A 245 12.13 -10.19 16.17
C ASP A 245 11.42 -8.91 15.71
N LEU A 246 10.48 -8.45 16.53
CA LEU A 246 9.73 -7.22 16.33
C LEU A 246 10.51 -5.96 16.71
N ALA A 247 11.62 -6.07 17.46
CA ALA A 247 12.34 -4.92 17.96
C ALA A 247 12.86 -3.99 16.84
N PRO A 248 13.44 -4.49 15.74
CA PRO A 248 13.89 -3.66 14.63
C PRO A 248 12.75 -2.92 13.93
N LEU A 249 11.61 -3.59 13.71
CA LEU A 249 10.43 -2.98 13.10
C LEU A 249 9.83 -1.89 14.01
N ARG A 250 9.70 -2.17 15.32
CA ARG A 250 9.26 -1.19 16.31
C ARG A 250 10.16 0.04 16.33
N ALA A 251 11.48 -0.13 16.26
CA ALA A 251 12.41 0.99 16.25
C ALA A 251 12.21 1.89 15.02
N VAL A 252 12.02 1.30 13.83
CA VAL A 252 11.74 2.05 12.61
C VAL A 252 10.40 2.77 12.68
N ILE A 253 9.33 2.09 13.11
CA ILE A 253 7.99 2.70 13.23
C ILE A 253 8.00 3.80 14.28
N CYS A 254 8.65 3.61 15.44
CA CYS A 254 8.74 4.63 16.48
C CYS A 254 9.44 5.90 15.97
N ALA A 255 10.53 5.74 15.21
CA ALA A 255 11.28 6.87 14.66
C ALA A 255 10.51 7.60 13.55
N ALA A 256 9.65 6.89 12.80
CA ALA A 256 8.80 7.45 11.76
C ALA A 256 7.51 8.10 12.30
N LEU A 257 7.10 7.82 13.53
CA LEU A 257 5.89 8.39 14.12
C LEU A 257 6.12 9.80 14.63
N VAL A 258 5.61 10.78 13.90
CA VAL A 258 5.64 12.20 14.27
C VAL A 258 4.24 12.68 14.66
N ASP A 259 4.14 13.81 15.36
CA ASP A 259 2.84 14.42 15.63
C ASP A 259 2.22 14.89 14.31
N ALA A 260 0.92 14.63 14.11
CA ALA A 260 0.22 15.21 12.98
C ALA A 260 0.09 16.71 13.24
N ASP A 261 0.59 17.55 12.34
CA ASP A 261 0.58 19.00 12.49
C ASP A 261 -0.86 19.49 12.77
N VAL A 262 -1.14 19.89 14.02
CA VAL A 262 -2.46 19.87 14.71
C VAL A 262 -3.47 20.91 14.18
N ALA A 263 -3.20 21.55 13.04
CA ALA A 263 -4.08 22.53 12.44
C ALA A 263 -5.08 21.86 11.48
N GLY A 264 -6.06 21.12 12.02
CA GLY A 264 -7.21 20.68 11.22
C GLY A 264 -8.00 19.47 11.71
N LEU A 265 -7.49 18.68 12.66
CA LEU A 265 -8.23 17.57 13.27
C LEU A 265 -9.15 18.08 14.40
N HIS A 266 -10.00 19.06 14.10
CA HIS A 266 -11.09 19.40 15.02
C HIS A 266 -12.34 18.57 14.68
N ARG A 267 -12.61 17.62 15.58
CA ARG A 267 -13.89 17.00 15.92
C ARG A 267 -14.44 15.94 14.96
N ILE A 268 -14.19 14.69 15.31
CA ILE A 268 -15.20 13.64 15.24
C ILE A 268 -15.48 13.20 16.68
N THR A 269 -16.37 13.93 17.34
CA THR A 269 -17.11 13.47 18.52
C THR A 269 -18.55 13.93 18.35
N ALA A 270 -19.38 13.04 17.81
CA ALA A 270 -20.79 12.82 18.15
C ALA A 270 -21.29 11.62 17.33
#